data_AF-A0AAW0RS07-F1
#
_entry.id   AF-A0AAW0RS07-F1
#
_cell.length_a   1.000
_cell.length_b   1.000
_cell.length_c   1.000
_cell.angle_alpha   90.00
_cell.angle_beta   90.00
_cell.angle_gamma   90.00
#
_symmetry.space_group_name_H-M   'P 1'
#
loop_
_entity.id
_entity.type
_entity.pdbx_description
1 polymer ?
#
loop_
_entity_poly.entity_id
_entity_poly.type
_entity_poly.pdbx_seq_one_letter_code
_entity_poly.pdbx_strand_id
1 'polypeptide(L)'
;MSLSIFQKDSILNYLHSEAERHDEWAANRFILRYCTKYIFYEDKWIIGTEVPPKEDHCQLRMDLSIQQFNASRRALVFRLIGQAKKGKSGPKKISEVEGQAIQLSQVHLLNPMWRDGIQAVWVLTYYGTKFRIWVCRREDRELDPFYPLDGEAGDKKAYRDVKEYEQDFNWAFEYVKSMDPPDHEGIRALWNIQAPASHRAAGPFERHTSDQAISGHSGNPGLKVSECEFDNIHVLKVSADFTTCKAEDGSEFKVRRENWCKATLVKKDGGEYEGYIAKLSKNNFYTYGNPILITEERDKSKTKGKGKAH
;
A
#
# COMPACT_ATOMS: atom_id res chain seq x y z
N MET A 1 19.80 -20.74 10.09
CA MET A 1 19.26 -19.38 9.91
C MET A 1 20.41 -18.39 9.92
N SER A 2 20.48 -17.49 8.93
CA SER A 2 21.46 -16.40 8.94
C SER A 2 21.15 -15.44 10.10
N LEU A 3 22.17 -15.07 10.87
CA LEU A 3 22.09 -13.97 11.85
C LEU A 3 21.64 -12.67 11.15
N SER A 4 20.71 -11.93 11.78
CA SER A 4 20.20 -10.64 11.32
C SER A 4 21.34 -9.64 11.10
N ILE A 5 21.24 -8.77 10.09
CA ILE A 5 22.25 -7.72 9.89
C ILE A 5 22.34 -6.78 11.10
N PHE A 6 21.23 -6.56 11.82
CA PHE A 6 21.19 -5.73 13.03
C PHE A 6 21.87 -6.40 14.22
N GLN A 7 21.99 -7.73 14.22
CA GLN A 7 22.79 -8.43 15.23
C GLN A 7 24.29 -8.36 14.92
N LYS A 8 24.66 -8.34 13.63
CA LYS A 8 26.05 -8.31 13.17
C LYS A 8 26.66 -6.90 13.21
N ASP A 9 25.87 -5.86 12.94
CA ASP A 9 26.32 -4.47 12.91
C ASP A 9 25.73 -3.68 14.09
N SER A 10 26.51 -3.62 15.17
CA SER A 10 26.15 -2.88 16.38
C SER A 10 25.89 -1.40 16.13
N ILE A 11 26.54 -0.78 15.14
CA ILE A 11 26.31 0.63 14.78
C ILE A 11 24.96 0.78 14.07
N LEU A 12 24.63 -0.12 13.14
CA LEU A 12 23.31 -0.10 12.50
C LEU A 12 22.19 -0.26 13.55
N ASN A 13 22.37 -1.18 14.49
CA ASN A 13 21.41 -1.41 15.57
C ASN A 13 21.29 -0.21 16.53
N TYR A 14 22.41 0.46 16.81
CA TYR A 14 22.40 1.72 17.55
C TYR A 14 21.63 2.81 16.80
N LEU A 15 21.90 3.01 15.51
CA LEU A 15 21.18 4.00 14.70
C LEU A 15 19.68 3.69 14.57
N HIS A 16 19.30 2.42 14.48
CA HIS A 16 17.88 2.00 14.54
C HIS A 16 17.25 2.43 15.87
N SER A 17 17.92 2.18 16.99
CA SER A 17 17.44 2.58 18.32
C SER A 17 17.32 4.11 18.46
N GLU A 18 18.25 4.87 17.88
CA GLU A 18 18.19 6.33 17.85
C GLU A 18 17.03 6.83 16.99
N ALA A 19 16.81 6.24 15.81
CA ALA A 19 15.74 6.62 14.88
C ALA A 19 14.33 6.36 15.47
N GLU A 20 14.17 5.41 16.40
CA GLU A 20 12.91 5.21 17.12
C GLU A 20 12.63 6.29 18.18
N ARG A 21 13.69 6.95 18.69
CA ARG A 21 13.59 7.90 19.82
C ARG A 21 13.63 9.37 19.38
N HIS A 22 14.26 9.65 18.25
CA HIS A 22 14.56 10.99 17.78
C HIS A 22 13.79 11.37 16.51
N ASP A 23 13.95 12.63 16.10
CA ASP A 23 13.27 13.23 14.95
C ASP A 23 13.88 12.79 13.59
N GLU A 24 13.43 13.41 12.50
CA GLU A 24 13.80 13.12 11.10
C GLU A 24 15.31 12.95 10.86
N TRP A 25 16.17 13.76 11.49
CA TRP A 25 17.61 13.65 11.29
C TRP A 25 18.17 12.27 11.68
N ALA A 26 17.60 11.62 12.71
CA ALA A 26 18.04 10.30 13.16
C ALA A 26 17.56 9.21 12.20
N ALA A 27 16.32 9.33 11.71
CA ALA A 27 15.80 8.48 10.64
C ALA A 27 16.66 8.58 9.36
N ASN A 28 17.04 9.80 8.96
CA ASN A 28 17.87 10.05 7.78
C ASN A 28 19.28 9.45 7.94
N ARG A 29 19.89 9.53 9.14
CA ARG A 29 21.18 8.86 9.40
C ARG A 29 21.06 7.34 9.37
N PHE A 30 20.00 6.80 9.98
CA PHE A 30 19.75 5.36 10.00
C PHE A 30 19.57 4.82 8.58
N ILE A 31 18.65 5.41 7.81
CA ILE A 31 18.35 4.95 6.45
C ILE A 31 19.56 5.11 5.52
N LEU A 32 20.33 6.21 5.66
CA LEU A 32 21.52 6.41 4.85
C LEU A 32 22.53 5.28 5.07
N ARG A 33 22.81 4.90 6.33
CA ARG A 33 23.69 3.75 6.63
C ARG A 33 23.10 2.44 6.12
N TYR A 34 21.80 2.21 6.33
CA TYR A 34 21.11 1.00 5.90
C TYR A 34 21.22 0.82 4.37
N CYS A 35 20.87 1.85 3.61
CA CYS A 35 20.93 1.84 2.15
C CYS A 35 22.37 1.71 1.63
N THR A 36 23.31 2.51 2.13
CA THR A 36 24.70 2.50 1.64
C THR A 36 25.43 1.20 1.92
N LYS A 37 25.19 0.55 3.06
CA LYS A 37 25.97 -0.61 3.48
C LYS A 37 25.32 -1.96 3.14
N TYR A 38 23.99 -2.02 3.07
CA TYR A 38 23.29 -3.31 2.98
C TYR A 38 22.43 -3.45 1.73
N ILE A 39 21.84 -2.38 1.23
CA ILE A 39 20.89 -2.48 0.12
C ILE A 39 21.54 -2.12 -1.22
N PHE A 40 22.10 -0.91 -1.30
CA PHE A 40 22.68 -0.30 -2.50
C PHE A 40 24.20 -0.15 -2.35
N TYR A 41 24.86 -1.24 -1.96
CA TYR A 41 26.30 -1.23 -1.66
C TYR A 41 27.18 -1.33 -2.91
N GLU A 42 26.60 -1.63 -4.08
CA GLU A 42 27.34 -1.73 -5.33
C GLU A 42 27.73 -0.35 -5.88
N ASP A 43 28.94 -0.24 -6.45
CA ASP A 43 29.52 1.04 -6.95
C ASP A 43 28.69 1.76 -8.03
N LYS A 44 27.71 1.06 -8.64
CA LYS A 44 26.82 1.64 -9.65
C LYS A 44 25.80 2.63 -9.06
N TRP A 45 25.60 2.62 -7.75
CA TRP A 45 24.61 3.46 -7.07
C TRP A 45 25.25 4.72 -6.51
N ILE A 46 24.57 5.84 -6.71
CA ILE A 46 24.88 7.11 -6.04
C ILE A 46 23.76 7.37 -5.04
N ILE A 47 24.14 7.55 -3.78
CA ILE A 47 23.20 7.75 -2.68
C ILE A 47 23.41 9.15 -2.14
N GLY A 48 22.34 9.94 -2.10
CA GLY A 48 22.38 11.32 -1.63
C GLY A 48 21.23 11.66 -0.72
N THR A 49 21.43 12.64 0.15
CA THR A 49 20.41 13.28 0.99
C THR A 49 20.31 14.74 0.59
N GLU A 50 19.14 15.36 0.74
CA GLU A 50 18.89 16.76 0.37
C GLU A 50 19.16 17.03 -1.13
N VAL A 51 18.81 16.07 -1.99
CA VAL A 51 19.03 16.18 -3.43
C VAL A 51 17.78 16.75 -4.10
N PRO A 52 17.89 17.79 -4.94
CA PRO A 52 16.73 18.30 -5.67
C PRO A 52 16.32 17.35 -6.82
N PRO A 53 15.04 17.32 -7.20
CA PRO A 53 14.58 16.52 -8.35
C PRO A 53 15.06 17.07 -9.70
N LYS A 54 15.54 18.32 -9.73
CA LYS A 54 16.20 18.97 -10.88
C LYS A 54 17.21 20.00 -10.38
N GLU A 55 18.30 20.19 -11.11
CA GLU A 55 19.43 21.03 -10.69
C GLU A 55 19.04 22.52 -10.50
N ASP A 56 18.15 23.05 -11.35
CA ASP A 56 17.86 24.49 -11.37
C ASP A 56 16.60 24.90 -10.61
N HIS A 57 16.76 25.88 -9.70
CA HIS A 57 15.73 26.64 -9.00
C HIS A 57 14.61 25.82 -8.32
N CYS A 58 14.79 24.52 -8.17
CA CYS A 58 13.87 23.69 -7.41
C CYS A 58 14.12 23.92 -5.93
N GLN A 59 13.07 24.26 -5.17
CA GLN A 59 13.14 24.38 -3.71
C GLN A 59 12.79 23.06 -3.01
N LEU A 60 12.30 22.07 -3.76
CA LEU A 60 11.99 20.75 -3.23
C LEU A 60 13.27 19.93 -3.07
N ARG A 61 13.34 19.12 -2.03
CA ARG A 61 14.50 18.29 -1.68
C ARG A 61 14.03 16.89 -1.32
N MET A 62 14.77 15.90 -1.80
CA MET A 62 14.59 14.51 -1.41
C MET A 62 15.37 14.26 -0.12
N ASP A 63 14.72 13.70 0.91
CA ASP A 63 15.41 13.27 2.13
C ASP A 63 16.42 12.16 1.84
N LEU A 64 16.06 11.27 0.90
CA LEU A 64 16.94 10.24 0.35
C LEU A 64 16.76 10.16 -1.15
N SER A 65 17.85 9.97 -1.87
CA SER A 65 17.88 9.69 -3.29
C SER A 65 18.82 8.54 -3.57
N ILE A 66 18.38 7.61 -4.42
CA ILE A 66 19.23 6.57 -4.99
C ILE A 66 19.21 6.77 -6.49
N GLN A 67 20.39 6.98 -7.07
CA GLN A 67 20.56 7.24 -8.49
C GLN A 67 21.49 6.23 -9.12
N GLN A 68 21.33 6.04 -10.43
CA GLN A 68 22.26 5.27 -11.25
C GLN A 68 22.67 6.12 -12.45
N PHE A 69 23.93 5.99 -12.87
CA PHE A 69 24.41 6.62 -14.09
C PHE A 69 23.85 5.93 -15.32
N ASN A 70 23.10 6.67 -16.14
CA ASN A 70 22.66 6.23 -17.46
C ASN A 70 23.70 6.64 -18.51
N ALA A 71 24.47 5.67 -19.00
CA ALA A 71 25.55 5.92 -19.95
C ALA A 71 25.06 6.54 -21.28
N SER A 72 23.93 6.06 -21.80
CA SER A 72 23.37 6.53 -23.07
C SER A 72 22.94 8.00 -23.03
N ARG A 73 22.41 8.45 -21.89
CA ARG A 73 21.96 9.83 -21.67
C ARG A 73 22.98 10.69 -20.93
N ARG A 74 24.12 10.11 -20.52
CA ARG A 74 25.21 10.73 -19.75
C ARG A 74 24.73 11.53 -18.53
N ALA A 75 23.75 11.00 -17.81
CA ALA A 75 23.15 11.68 -16.67
C ALA A 75 22.70 10.69 -15.58
N LEU A 76 22.52 11.20 -14.36
CA LEU A 76 22.03 10.44 -13.22
C LEU A 76 20.50 10.32 -13.29
N VAL A 77 20.02 9.10 -13.14
CA VAL A 77 18.59 8.76 -13.12
C VAL A 77 18.21 8.32 -11.72
N PHE A 78 17.09 8.82 -11.20
CA PHE A 78 16.57 8.34 -9.92
C PHE A 78 16.03 6.92 -10.06
N ARG A 79 16.60 6.02 -9.26
CA ARG A 79 16.07 4.68 -9.06
C ARG A 79 15.01 4.66 -7.96
N LEU A 80 15.28 5.37 -6.87
CA LEU A 80 14.41 5.47 -5.69
C LEU A 80 14.42 6.91 -5.17
N ILE A 81 13.23 7.44 -4.89
CA ILE A 81 13.02 8.74 -4.25
C ILE A 81 12.49 8.50 -2.84
N GLY A 82 13.16 9.06 -1.83
CA GLY A 82 12.80 8.91 -0.43
C GLY A 82 12.30 10.21 0.21
N GLN A 83 11.23 10.10 1.00
CA GLN A 83 10.70 11.19 1.83
C GLN A 83 10.44 10.73 3.26
N ALA A 84 10.92 11.53 4.21
CA ALA A 84 10.86 11.27 5.63
C ALA A 84 9.79 12.12 6.32
N LYS A 85 9.29 11.62 7.45
CA LYS A 85 8.51 12.43 8.38
C LYS A 85 8.85 12.14 9.83
N LYS A 86 8.62 13.12 10.73
CA LYS A 86 8.78 12.94 12.17
C LYS A 86 7.94 11.77 12.68
N GLY A 87 8.54 10.90 13.49
CA GLY A 87 7.89 9.70 14.04
C GLY A 87 6.62 9.97 14.86
N LYS A 88 6.46 11.13 15.49
CA LYS A 88 5.25 11.53 16.24
C LYS A 88 4.14 12.12 15.37
N SER A 89 4.31 12.15 14.05
CA SER A 89 3.32 12.70 13.12
C SER A 89 2.04 11.87 13.12
N GLY A 90 0.89 12.57 13.10
CA GLY A 90 -0.42 11.96 12.92
C GLY A 90 -0.73 11.66 11.45
N PRO A 91 -1.83 10.93 11.15
CA PRO A 91 -2.14 10.43 9.81
C PRO A 91 -2.13 11.49 8.70
N LYS A 92 -2.66 12.69 8.97
CA LYS A 92 -2.65 13.81 8.02
C LYS A 92 -1.24 14.17 7.54
N LYS A 93 -0.28 14.22 8.46
CA LYS A 93 1.12 14.53 8.14
C LYS A 93 1.82 13.39 7.39
N ILE A 94 1.35 12.15 7.53
CA ILE A 94 1.84 11.01 6.74
C ILE A 94 1.29 11.11 5.31
N SER A 95 0.00 11.42 5.14
CA SER A 95 -0.56 11.68 3.81
C SER A 95 0.12 12.88 3.12
N GLU A 96 0.50 13.92 3.87
CA GLU A 96 1.31 15.04 3.35
C GLU A 96 2.69 14.57 2.84
N VAL A 97 3.37 13.63 3.51
CA VAL A 97 4.69 13.14 3.05
C VAL A 97 4.55 12.31 1.77
N GLU A 98 3.49 11.51 1.65
CA GLU A 98 3.18 10.77 0.44
C GLU A 98 2.86 11.72 -0.73
N GLY A 99 2.08 12.78 -0.48
CA GLY A 99 1.83 13.85 -1.45
C GLY A 99 3.09 14.57 -1.91
N GLN A 100 4.02 14.86 -0.98
CA GLN A 100 5.32 15.45 -1.32
C GLN A 100 6.16 14.50 -2.18
N ALA A 101 6.14 13.20 -1.88
CA ALA A 101 6.83 12.20 -2.67
C ALA A 101 6.28 12.10 -4.11
N ILE A 102 4.95 12.20 -4.29
CA ILE A 102 4.33 12.29 -5.62
C ILE A 102 4.83 13.53 -6.36
N GLN A 103 4.79 14.70 -5.71
CA GLN A 103 5.24 15.95 -6.33
C GLN A 103 6.70 15.88 -6.80
N LEU A 104 7.60 15.35 -5.96
CA LEU A 104 9.01 15.14 -6.31
C LEU A 104 9.17 14.17 -7.47
N SER A 105 8.42 13.06 -7.46
CA SER A 105 8.44 12.04 -8.51
C SER A 105 7.95 12.61 -9.84
N GLN A 106 6.86 13.37 -9.84
CA GLN A 106 6.32 14.00 -11.05
C GLN A 106 7.29 15.02 -11.64
N VAL A 107 7.98 15.82 -10.82
CA VAL A 107 9.02 16.75 -11.32
C VAL A 107 10.13 15.98 -12.05
N HIS A 108 10.52 14.81 -11.55
CA HIS A 108 11.50 13.96 -12.21
C HIS A 108 10.94 13.33 -13.50
N LEU A 109 9.76 12.68 -13.43
CA LEU A 109 9.16 11.94 -14.54
C LEU A 109 8.72 12.83 -15.71
N LEU A 110 8.37 14.08 -15.44
CA LEU A 110 8.01 15.06 -16.47
C LEU A 110 9.21 15.81 -17.04
N ASN A 111 10.42 15.57 -16.52
CA ASN A 111 11.63 16.19 -17.06
C ASN A 111 11.83 15.77 -18.53
N PRO A 112 12.01 16.71 -19.47
CA PRO A 112 12.24 16.41 -20.89
C PRO A 112 13.36 15.41 -21.15
N MET A 113 14.37 15.36 -20.27
CA MET A 113 15.48 14.41 -20.36
C MET A 113 15.05 12.94 -20.20
N TRP A 114 13.93 12.67 -19.51
CA TRP A 114 13.51 11.31 -19.12
C TRP A 114 12.10 10.92 -19.56
N ARG A 115 11.22 11.89 -19.85
CA ARG A 115 9.77 11.69 -20.08
C ARG A 115 9.38 10.61 -21.10
N ASP A 116 10.23 10.33 -22.08
CA ASP A 116 9.97 9.36 -23.14
C ASP A 116 10.59 7.98 -22.86
N GLY A 117 11.43 7.86 -21.82
CA GLY A 117 12.13 6.62 -21.46
C GLY A 117 11.84 6.12 -20.05
N ILE A 118 11.30 6.95 -19.16
CA ILE A 118 10.99 6.61 -17.77
C ILE A 118 9.53 6.96 -17.51
N GLN A 119 8.71 5.94 -17.27
CA GLN A 119 7.27 6.12 -17.03
C GLN A 119 6.90 6.03 -15.54
N ALA A 120 7.81 5.49 -14.72
CA ALA A 120 7.59 5.27 -13.30
C ALA A 120 8.91 5.33 -12.52
N VAL A 121 8.82 5.60 -11.22
CA VAL A 121 9.95 5.59 -10.28
C VAL A 121 9.55 4.87 -8.99
N TRP A 122 10.51 4.20 -8.35
CA TRP A 122 10.29 3.67 -7.00
C TRP A 122 10.27 4.81 -6.00
N VAL A 123 9.39 4.71 -5.01
CA VAL A 123 9.27 5.68 -3.94
C VAL A 123 9.37 4.98 -2.60
N LEU A 124 10.03 5.62 -1.64
CA LEU A 124 10.08 5.20 -0.26
C LEU A 124 9.57 6.34 0.62
N THR A 125 8.56 6.07 1.43
CA THR A 125 8.20 6.98 2.53
C THR A 125 8.55 6.31 3.85
N TYR A 126 8.98 7.11 4.82
CA TYR A 126 9.39 6.56 6.11
C TYR A 126 9.25 7.54 7.26
N TYR A 127 9.13 7.01 8.47
CA TYR A 127 9.25 7.76 9.71
C TYR A 127 9.94 6.89 10.77
N GLY A 128 10.94 7.44 11.45
CA GLY A 128 11.81 6.65 12.33
C GLY A 128 12.41 5.47 11.56
N THR A 129 12.13 4.25 12.01
CA THR A 129 12.59 2.99 11.39
C THR A 129 11.52 2.29 10.56
N LYS A 130 10.36 2.92 10.34
CA LYS A 130 9.18 2.30 9.73
C LYS A 130 8.98 2.80 8.32
N PHE A 131 9.00 1.88 7.36
CA PHE A 131 9.12 2.16 5.93
C PHE A 131 7.90 1.65 5.17
N ARG A 132 7.62 2.30 4.03
CA ARG A 132 6.71 1.80 3.00
C ARG A 132 7.26 2.14 1.62
N ILE A 133 7.32 1.14 0.76
CA ILE A 133 7.82 1.19 -0.62
C ILE A 133 6.63 1.25 -1.56
N TRP A 134 6.73 2.10 -2.57
CA TRP A 134 5.67 2.41 -3.52
C TRP A 134 6.21 2.49 -4.93
N VAL A 135 5.28 2.50 -5.88
CA VAL A 135 5.49 2.92 -7.26
C VAL A 135 4.77 4.24 -7.47
N CYS A 136 5.44 5.18 -8.15
CA CYS A 136 4.81 6.39 -8.67
C CYS A 136 4.99 6.46 -10.17
N ARG A 137 3.89 6.51 -10.91
CA ARG A 137 3.84 6.65 -12.37
C ARG A 137 3.52 8.09 -12.74
N ARG A 138 3.79 8.44 -14.00
CA ARG A 138 3.65 9.81 -14.48
C ARG A 138 2.23 10.35 -14.35
N GLU A 139 1.24 9.49 -14.57
CA GLU A 139 -0.20 9.78 -14.50
C GLU A 139 -0.80 9.60 -13.11
N ASP A 140 -0.05 9.05 -12.16
CA ASP A 140 -0.56 8.73 -10.84
C ASP A 140 -0.90 10.01 -10.06
N ARG A 141 -2.04 9.97 -9.37
CA ARG A 141 -2.47 10.99 -8.40
C ARG A 141 -2.25 10.57 -6.96
N GLU A 142 -1.96 9.29 -6.75
CA GLU A 142 -1.72 8.64 -5.46
C GLU A 142 -0.59 7.62 -5.64
N LEU A 143 0.15 7.31 -4.57
CA LEU A 143 1.20 6.28 -4.63
C LEU A 143 0.58 4.89 -4.64
N ASP A 144 1.09 4.01 -5.50
CA ASP A 144 0.67 2.61 -5.58
C ASP A 144 1.56 1.75 -4.67
N PRO A 145 1.03 1.12 -3.62
CA PRO A 145 1.85 0.42 -2.65
C PRO A 145 2.51 -0.81 -3.27
N PHE A 146 3.81 -0.97 -3.00
CA PHE A 146 4.54 -2.18 -3.38
C PHE A 146 4.86 -3.05 -2.17
N TYR A 147 5.40 -2.45 -1.09
CA TYR A 147 5.62 -3.17 0.15
C TYR A 147 5.50 -2.27 1.40
N PRO A 148 4.67 -2.64 2.39
CA PRO A 148 3.62 -3.65 2.26
C PRO A 148 2.41 -3.10 1.48
N LEU A 149 1.55 -4.02 1.02
CA LEU A 149 0.34 -3.68 0.26
C LEU A 149 -0.79 -3.12 1.12
N ASP A 150 -0.83 -3.43 2.40
CA ASP A 150 -1.95 -3.08 3.27
C ASP A 150 -1.98 -1.60 3.64
N GLY A 151 -3.18 -1.11 3.96
CA GLY A 151 -3.44 0.25 4.45
C GLY A 151 -3.58 1.29 3.34
N GLU A 152 -4.41 2.31 3.60
CA GLU A 152 -4.63 3.42 2.68
C GLU A 152 -3.48 4.45 2.74
N ALA A 153 -3.53 5.46 1.88
CA ALA A 153 -2.66 6.63 1.99
C ALA A 153 -2.80 7.28 3.38
N GLY A 154 -1.67 7.61 4.01
CA GLY A 154 -1.61 8.16 5.35
C GLY A 154 -1.82 7.15 6.48
N ASP A 155 -2.06 5.87 6.18
CA ASP A 155 -2.20 4.83 7.22
C ASP A 155 -0.83 4.47 7.79
N LYS A 156 -0.56 5.07 8.95
CA LYS A 156 0.66 4.84 9.70
C LYS A 156 0.85 3.37 10.11
N LYS A 157 -0.24 2.62 10.35
CA LYS A 157 -0.14 1.22 10.77
C LYS A 157 0.34 0.30 9.64
N ALA A 158 0.27 0.75 8.38
CA ALA A 158 0.80 0.02 7.24
C ALA A 158 2.34 -0.02 7.23
N TYR A 159 3.03 0.96 7.80
CA TYR A 159 4.49 1.03 7.71
C TYR A 159 5.13 -0.03 8.60
N ARG A 160 6.20 -0.66 8.11
CA ARG A 160 6.85 -1.80 8.77
C ARG A 160 8.21 -1.41 9.29
N ASP A 161 8.52 -1.83 10.52
CA ASP A 161 9.85 -1.65 11.08
C ASP A 161 10.87 -2.50 10.31
N VAL A 162 11.94 -1.86 9.85
CA VAL A 162 12.94 -2.52 9.00
C VAL A 162 13.66 -3.68 9.68
N LYS A 163 13.86 -3.60 11.00
CA LYS A 163 14.53 -4.65 11.77
C LYS A 163 13.61 -5.84 12.01
N GLU A 164 12.34 -5.58 12.33
CA GLU A 164 11.34 -6.65 12.52
C GLU A 164 11.02 -7.39 11.22
N TYR A 165 10.97 -6.67 10.10
CA TYR A 165 10.62 -7.20 8.77
C TYR A 165 11.84 -7.27 7.82
N GLU A 166 13.04 -7.52 8.37
CA GLU A 166 14.31 -7.47 7.63
C GLU A 166 14.29 -8.31 6.34
N GLN A 167 13.79 -9.54 6.41
CA GLN A 167 13.76 -10.44 5.24
C GLN A 167 12.85 -9.94 4.13
N ASP A 168 11.72 -9.32 4.49
CA ASP A 168 10.78 -8.80 3.51
C ASP A 168 11.31 -7.53 2.85
N PHE A 169 11.97 -6.66 3.62
CA PHE A 169 12.63 -5.50 3.04
C PHE A 169 13.79 -5.90 2.15
N ASN A 170 14.57 -6.92 2.52
CA ASN A 170 15.59 -7.48 1.64
C ASN A 170 14.97 -7.98 0.33
N TRP A 171 13.87 -8.73 0.40
CA TRP A 171 13.11 -9.14 -0.78
C TRP A 171 12.66 -7.91 -1.60
N ALA A 172 11.94 -6.97 -0.99
CA ALA A 172 11.37 -5.83 -1.70
C ALA A 172 12.45 -4.97 -2.37
N PHE A 173 13.57 -4.72 -1.68
CA PHE A 173 14.66 -3.94 -2.24
C PHE A 173 15.40 -4.66 -3.37
N GLU A 174 15.43 -6.00 -3.41
CA GLU A 174 15.96 -6.72 -4.58
C GLU A 174 15.11 -6.44 -5.84
N TYR A 175 13.79 -6.28 -5.72
CA TYR A 175 12.94 -5.81 -6.84
C TYR A 175 13.26 -4.37 -7.21
N VAL A 176 13.34 -3.49 -6.20
CA VAL A 176 13.75 -2.09 -6.39
C VAL A 176 15.12 -2.01 -7.07
N LYS A 177 16.03 -2.97 -6.91
CA LYS A 177 17.36 -2.96 -7.56
C LYS A 177 17.38 -3.56 -8.96
N SER A 178 16.56 -4.57 -9.22
CA SER A 178 16.67 -5.42 -10.42
C SER A 178 15.68 -5.08 -11.52
N MET A 179 14.53 -4.45 -11.22
CA MET A 179 13.46 -4.22 -12.20
C MET A 179 12.94 -2.80 -12.20
N ASP A 180 12.63 -2.27 -13.37
CA ASP A 180 11.88 -1.02 -13.46
C ASP A 180 10.53 -1.16 -12.75
N PRO A 181 9.98 -0.07 -12.18
CA PRO A 181 8.73 -0.16 -11.44
C PRO A 181 7.62 -0.75 -12.32
N PRO A 182 6.93 -1.81 -11.86
CA PRO A 182 5.88 -2.46 -12.64
C PRO A 182 4.65 -1.56 -12.79
N ASP A 183 3.78 -1.90 -13.74
CA ASP A 183 2.42 -1.35 -13.80
C ASP A 183 1.54 -1.91 -12.67
N HIS A 184 0.30 -1.44 -12.57
CA HIS A 184 -0.64 -1.84 -11.51
C HIS A 184 -0.94 -3.34 -11.53
N GLU A 185 -1.00 -3.96 -12.71
CA GLU A 185 -1.24 -5.39 -12.86
C GLU A 185 -0.01 -6.20 -12.46
N GLY A 186 1.18 -5.71 -12.79
CA GLY A 186 2.46 -6.32 -12.45
C GLY A 186 2.69 -6.41 -10.95
N ILE A 187 2.34 -5.38 -10.16
CA ILE A 187 2.42 -5.46 -8.68
C ILE A 187 1.54 -6.61 -8.18
N ARG A 188 0.28 -6.67 -8.62
CA ARG A 188 -0.66 -7.71 -8.20
C ARG A 188 -0.17 -9.11 -8.58
N ALA A 189 0.36 -9.27 -9.79
CA ALA A 189 0.91 -10.53 -10.26
C ALA A 189 2.12 -11.01 -9.42
N LEU A 190 3.04 -10.11 -9.07
CA LEU A 190 4.21 -10.44 -8.25
C LEU A 190 3.81 -10.98 -6.88
N TRP A 191 2.84 -10.34 -6.25
CA TRP A 191 2.35 -10.75 -4.93
C TRP A 191 1.65 -12.11 -4.95
N ASN A 192 0.92 -12.44 -6.01
CA ASN A 192 0.28 -13.75 -6.14
C ASN A 192 1.28 -14.92 -6.27
N ILE A 193 2.52 -14.65 -6.70
CA ILE A 193 3.53 -15.70 -6.97
C ILE A 193 4.60 -15.74 -5.85
N GLN A 194 5.06 -14.56 -5.39
CA GLN A 194 6.32 -14.41 -4.66
C GLN A 194 6.19 -13.62 -3.34
N ALA A 195 4.98 -13.43 -2.81
CA ALA A 195 4.77 -12.74 -1.52
C ALA A 195 5.70 -13.26 -0.41
N PRO A 196 6.33 -12.37 0.40
CA PRO A 196 7.15 -12.75 1.54
C PRO A 196 6.42 -13.63 2.55
N ALA A 197 7.19 -14.44 3.28
CA ALA A 197 6.65 -15.39 4.25
C ALA A 197 5.89 -14.71 5.40
N SER A 198 6.18 -13.46 5.77
CA SER A 198 5.39 -12.69 6.75
C SER A 198 3.97 -12.38 6.24
N HIS A 199 3.83 -12.15 4.93
CA HIS A 199 2.56 -11.96 4.25
C HIS A 199 1.84 -13.29 4.05
N ARG A 200 2.59 -14.40 3.96
CA ARG A 200 2.02 -15.77 3.97
C ARG A 200 1.72 -16.29 5.38
N ALA A 201 2.45 -15.83 6.40
CA ALA A 201 2.27 -16.14 7.82
C ALA A 201 1.15 -15.31 8.44
N ALA A 202 0.76 -14.20 7.78
CA ALA A 202 -0.57 -13.63 7.89
C ALA A 202 -1.68 -14.56 7.32
N GLY A 203 -1.33 -15.77 6.87
CA GLY A 203 -2.18 -16.69 6.13
C GLY A 203 -2.56 -16.12 4.75
N PRO A 204 -3.21 -16.89 3.87
CA PRO A 204 -4.15 -16.31 2.93
C PRO A 204 -5.28 -15.67 3.73
N PHE A 205 -5.07 -14.43 4.24
CA PHE A 205 -6.01 -13.68 5.07
C PHE A 205 -6.85 -14.64 5.96
N GLU A 206 -6.19 -15.42 6.81
CA GLU A 206 -6.95 -16.31 7.68
C GLU A 206 -7.83 -15.45 8.56
N ARG A 207 -9.11 -15.80 8.52
CA ARG A 207 -10.18 -15.31 9.38
C ARG A 207 -9.64 -15.16 10.80
N HIS A 208 -9.37 -13.93 11.23
CA HIS A 208 -9.59 -13.59 12.63
C HIS A 208 -11.11 -13.55 12.85
N THR A 209 -11.73 -14.72 12.89
CA THR A 209 -12.81 -14.93 13.85
C THR A 209 -12.15 -14.90 15.22
N SER A 210 -12.02 -13.71 15.79
CA SER A 210 -12.05 -13.59 17.24
C SER A 210 -13.45 -13.98 17.69
N ASP A 211 -13.67 -15.27 17.88
CA ASP A 211 -14.79 -15.79 18.66
C ASP A 211 -14.36 -17.01 19.48
N GLN A 212 -13.25 -16.85 20.21
CA GLN A 212 -13.29 -17.22 21.61
C GLN A 212 -13.04 -16.00 22.49
N ALA A 213 -14.18 -15.53 23.02
CA ALA A 213 -14.37 -14.77 24.24
C ALA A 213 -14.00 -13.27 24.24
N ILE A 214 -14.88 -12.46 23.65
CA ILE A 214 -15.48 -11.41 24.48
C ILE A 214 -16.47 -12.11 25.40
N SER A 215 -16.09 -12.24 26.68
CA SER A 215 -17.05 -12.53 27.74
C SER A 215 -18.05 -11.37 27.79
N GLY A 216 -19.17 -11.52 27.09
CA GLY A 216 -20.28 -10.57 27.12
C GLY A 216 -20.98 -10.43 25.76
N HIS A 217 -21.91 -11.35 25.49
CA HIS A 217 -22.81 -11.45 24.32
C HIS A 217 -22.22 -12.22 23.13
N SER A 218 -22.55 -13.52 23.15
CA SER A 218 -22.33 -14.55 22.13
C SER A 218 -22.29 -14.09 20.68
N GLY A 219 -21.13 -14.27 20.03
CA GLY A 219 -21.10 -14.64 18.62
C GLY A 219 -21.83 -15.97 18.44
N ASN A 220 -22.82 -15.99 17.54
CA ASN A 220 -23.58 -17.20 17.21
C ASN A 220 -23.01 -17.76 15.89
N PRO A 221 -22.23 -18.87 15.91
CA PRO A 221 -21.94 -19.62 14.71
C PRO A 221 -23.24 -20.32 14.28
N GLY A 222 -24.00 -19.68 13.39
CA GLY A 222 -25.28 -20.22 12.89
C GLY A 222 -26.37 -19.20 12.57
N LEU A 223 -26.03 -17.93 12.33
CA LEU A 223 -27.03 -16.92 12.01
C LEU A 223 -27.65 -17.21 10.62
N LYS A 224 -28.86 -17.77 10.63
CA LYS A 224 -29.73 -17.92 9.47
C LYS A 224 -30.66 -16.72 9.38
N VAL A 225 -30.68 -16.05 8.24
CA VAL A 225 -31.43 -14.82 8.02
C VAL A 225 -32.28 -14.95 6.77
N SER A 226 -33.54 -14.55 6.86
CA SER A 226 -34.43 -14.51 5.69
C SER A 226 -34.09 -13.30 4.81
N GLU A 227 -34.03 -13.53 3.49
CA GLU A 227 -33.74 -12.49 2.49
C GLU A 227 -34.74 -11.32 2.53
N CYS A 228 -35.93 -11.50 3.08
CA CYS A 228 -36.98 -10.47 3.15
C CYS A 228 -36.91 -9.57 4.39
N GLU A 229 -35.98 -9.80 5.32
CA GLU A 229 -35.86 -9.01 6.57
C GLU A 229 -34.85 -7.85 6.46
N PHE A 230 -34.10 -7.77 5.36
CA PHE A 230 -32.96 -6.86 5.20
C PHE A 230 -32.91 -6.32 3.77
N ASP A 231 -32.22 -5.19 3.58
CA ASP A 231 -32.02 -4.59 2.26
C ASP A 231 -30.68 -4.99 1.63
N ASN A 232 -30.65 -5.10 0.30
CA ASN A 232 -29.50 -5.56 -0.47
C ASN A 232 -28.62 -4.37 -0.80
N ILE A 233 -27.31 -4.55 -0.65
CA ILE A 233 -26.34 -3.51 -1.01
C ILE A 233 -25.21 -4.06 -1.88
N HIS A 234 -24.70 -3.19 -2.75
CA HIS A 234 -23.57 -3.46 -3.63
C HIS A 234 -22.30 -2.89 -2.99
N VAL A 235 -21.27 -3.73 -2.86
CA VAL A 235 -19.96 -3.28 -2.36
C VAL A 235 -19.21 -2.55 -3.47
N LEU A 236 -18.82 -1.31 -3.20
CA LEU A 236 -18.06 -0.48 -4.15
C LEU A 236 -16.55 -0.49 -3.86
N LYS A 237 -16.16 -0.42 -2.58
CA LYS A 237 -14.75 -0.37 -2.14
C LYS A 237 -14.61 -0.95 -0.73
N VAL A 238 -13.50 -1.62 -0.43
CA VAL A 238 -13.14 -2.10 0.92
C VAL A 238 -11.81 -1.48 1.37
N SER A 239 -11.77 -0.99 2.60
CA SER A 239 -10.55 -0.51 3.29
C SER A 239 -10.35 -1.22 4.63
N ALA A 240 -9.29 -0.87 5.37
CA ALA A 240 -8.98 -1.50 6.66
C ALA A 240 -10.13 -1.42 7.68
N ASP A 241 -10.77 -0.25 7.77
CA ASP A 241 -11.78 0.04 8.78
C ASP A 241 -13.22 0.06 8.24
N PHE A 242 -13.41 0.20 6.92
CA PHE A 242 -14.74 0.41 6.33
C PHE A 242 -14.94 -0.31 4.98
N THR A 243 -16.19 -0.66 4.71
CA THR A 243 -16.72 -1.04 3.40
C THR A 243 -17.59 0.10 2.88
N THR A 244 -17.33 0.59 1.68
CA THR A 244 -18.19 1.56 0.99
C THR A 244 -19.19 0.79 0.15
N CYS A 245 -20.48 1.08 0.36
CA CYS A 245 -21.60 0.34 -0.20
C CYS A 245 -22.58 1.29 -0.88
N LYS A 246 -23.37 0.74 -1.80
CA LYS A 246 -24.49 1.41 -2.46
C LYS A 246 -25.77 0.62 -2.26
N ALA A 247 -26.82 1.24 -1.73
CA ALA A 247 -28.14 0.65 -1.62
C ALA A 247 -28.88 0.65 -2.97
N GLU A 248 -29.97 -0.12 -3.06
CA GLU A 248 -30.83 -0.18 -4.25
C GLU A 248 -31.43 1.17 -4.63
N ASP A 249 -31.69 2.05 -3.65
CA ASP A 249 -32.16 3.42 -3.87
C ASP A 249 -31.07 4.35 -4.46
N GLY A 250 -29.86 3.84 -4.65
CA GLY A 250 -28.72 4.54 -5.20
C GLY A 250 -27.90 5.32 -4.18
N SER A 251 -28.30 5.33 -2.90
CA SER A 251 -27.56 6.00 -1.84
C SER A 251 -26.24 5.27 -1.51
N GLU A 252 -25.18 6.04 -1.30
CA GLU A 252 -23.86 5.51 -0.93
C GLU A 252 -23.58 5.75 0.55
N PHE A 253 -23.04 4.74 1.23
CA PHE A 253 -22.72 4.82 2.66
C PHE A 253 -21.56 3.91 3.03
N LYS A 254 -21.02 4.11 4.25
CA LYS A 254 -19.88 3.34 4.77
C LYS A 254 -20.29 2.49 5.96
N VAL A 255 -19.86 1.24 5.96
CA VAL A 255 -20.07 0.26 7.03
C VAL A 255 -18.73 -0.06 7.67
N ARG A 256 -18.62 0.04 9.00
CA ARG A 256 -17.39 -0.37 9.70
C ARG A 256 -17.16 -1.88 9.54
N ARG A 257 -15.89 -2.28 9.40
CA ARG A 257 -15.53 -3.69 9.20
C ARG A 257 -16.03 -4.59 10.34
N GLU A 258 -15.98 -4.10 11.57
CA GLU A 258 -16.44 -4.79 12.78
C GLU A 258 -17.96 -5.06 12.80
N ASN A 259 -18.74 -4.34 11.98
CA ASN A 259 -20.19 -4.51 11.92
C ASN A 259 -20.63 -5.62 10.95
N TRP A 260 -19.68 -6.24 10.22
CA TRP A 260 -19.97 -7.34 9.30
C TRP A 260 -19.95 -8.68 10.01
N CYS A 261 -20.97 -9.49 9.75
CA CYS A 261 -21.09 -10.85 10.27
C CYS A 261 -21.38 -11.82 9.12
N LYS A 262 -20.76 -13.00 9.15
CA LYS A 262 -21.06 -14.07 8.19
C LYS A 262 -22.41 -14.70 8.55
N ALA A 263 -23.27 -14.93 7.57
CA ALA A 263 -24.60 -15.50 7.77
C ALA A 263 -24.97 -16.49 6.66
N THR A 264 -25.90 -17.38 6.96
CA THR A 264 -26.59 -18.20 5.95
C THR A 264 -27.88 -17.48 5.56
N LEU A 265 -27.98 -17.08 4.30
CA LEU A 265 -29.11 -16.35 3.76
C LEU A 265 -30.10 -17.34 3.16
N VAL A 266 -31.36 -17.25 3.60
CA VAL A 266 -32.46 -18.12 3.15
C VAL A 266 -33.32 -17.33 2.16
N LYS A 267 -33.33 -17.78 0.91
CA LYS A 267 -34.14 -17.23 -0.18
C LYS A 267 -35.62 -17.50 0.05
N LYS A 268 -36.47 -16.75 -0.64
CA LYS A 268 -37.94 -16.94 -0.62
C LYS A 268 -38.40 -18.33 -1.06
N ASP A 269 -37.61 -19.02 -1.89
CA ASP A 269 -37.87 -20.39 -2.36
C ASP A 269 -37.35 -21.48 -1.40
N GLY A 270 -36.78 -21.09 -0.26
CA GLY A 270 -36.17 -21.99 0.73
C GLY A 270 -34.72 -22.37 0.43
N GLY A 271 -34.14 -21.87 -0.66
CA GLY A 271 -32.73 -22.09 -0.98
C GLY A 271 -31.80 -21.33 -0.02
N GLU A 272 -30.73 -21.99 0.43
CA GLU A 272 -29.75 -21.38 1.35
C GLU A 272 -28.44 -21.08 0.64
N TYR A 273 -27.79 -19.96 0.97
CA TYR A 273 -26.45 -19.64 0.51
C TYR A 273 -25.65 -18.85 1.56
N GLU A 274 -24.32 -18.88 1.48
CA GLU A 274 -23.47 -18.11 2.40
C GLU A 274 -23.31 -16.66 1.96
N GLY A 275 -23.45 -15.71 2.89
CA GLY A 275 -23.30 -14.28 2.65
C GLY A 275 -22.83 -13.53 3.89
N TYR A 276 -22.90 -12.20 3.82
CA TYR A 276 -22.52 -11.32 4.92
C TYR A 276 -23.62 -10.30 5.20
N ILE A 277 -23.89 -10.07 6.48
CA ILE A 277 -24.82 -9.04 6.95
C ILE A 277 -24.04 -7.92 7.67
N ALA A 278 -24.53 -6.71 7.56
CA ALA A 278 -24.04 -5.56 8.29
C ALA A 278 -25.17 -4.87 9.04
N LYS A 279 -24.97 -4.69 10.35
CA LYS A 279 -25.92 -3.95 11.21
C LYS A 279 -25.40 -2.53 11.44
N LEU A 280 -26.16 -1.54 11.01
CA LEU A 280 -25.99 -0.14 11.42
C LEU A 280 -27.07 0.21 12.44
N SER A 281 -26.85 1.27 13.22
CA SER A 281 -27.74 1.67 14.33
C SER A 281 -29.19 1.97 13.92
N LYS A 282 -29.43 2.18 12.62
CA LYS A 282 -30.76 2.48 12.06
C LYS A 282 -31.21 1.54 10.95
N ASN A 283 -30.27 0.89 10.26
CA ASN A 283 -30.55 0.12 9.06
C ASN A 283 -29.75 -1.19 9.08
N ASN A 284 -30.32 -2.21 8.47
CA ASN A 284 -29.83 -3.57 8.47
C ASN A 284 -29.67 -4.02 7.02
N PHE A 285 -28.48 -4.47 6.64
CA PHE A 285 -28.15 -4.74 5.24
C PHE A 285 -27.46 -6.09 5.06
N TYR A 286 -27.47 -6.61 3.84
CA TYR A 286 -26.65 -7.75 3.45
C TYR A 286 -26.00 -7.58 2.07
N THR A 287 -24.91 -8.31 1.87
CA THR A 287 -24.19 -8.38 0.60
C THR A 287 -24.13 -9.81 0.10
N TYR A 288 -24.28 -9.96 -1.21
CA TYR A 288 -24.03 -11.20 -1.93
C TYR A 288 -22.55 -11.29 -2.31
N GLY A 289 -21.84 -12.29 -1.77
CA GLY A 289 -20.41 -12.49 -2.03
C GLY A 289 -19.50 -12.11 -0.86
N ASN A 290 -18.29 -12.69 -0.82
CA ASN A 290 -17.28 -12.30 0.14
C ASN A 290 -16.86 -10.86 -0.18
N PRO A 291 -17.06 -9.87 0.71
CA PRO A 291 -16.68 -8.49 0.42
C PRO A 291 -15.17 -8.35 0.13
N ILE A 292 -14.38 -9.38 0.46
CA ILE A 292 -12.94 -9.47 0.24
C ILE A 292 -12.58 -9.94 -1.19
N LEU A 293 -13.53 -10.47 -1.97
CA LEU A 293 -13.30 -10.94 -3.35
C LEU A 293 -14.29 -10.29 -4.31
N ILE A 294 -13.91 -9.14 -4.87
CA ILE A 294 -14.45 -8.71 -6.16
C ILE A 294 -13.41 -9.09 -7.22
N THR A 295 -13.67 -10.20 -7.89
CA THR A 295 -13.08 -10.55 -9.18
C THR A 295 -13.54 -9.52 -10.21
N GLU A 296 -12.60 -8.88 -10.91
CA GLU A 296 -12.89 -8.02 -12.06
C GLU A 296 -13.55 -8.84 -13.18
N GLU A 297 -14.87 -8.80 -13.28
CA GLU A 297 -15.55 -9.22 -14.51
C GLU A 297 -15.38 -8.13 -15.58
N ARG A 298 -14.89 -8.59 -16.74
CA ARG A 298 -14.64 -7.79 -17.94
C ARG A 298 -15.92 -7.16 -18.45
N ASP A 299 -16.00 -5.84 -18.42
CA ASP A 299 -17.00 -5.09 -19.17
C ASP A 299 -16.68 -5.18 -20.68
N LYS A 300 -17.37 -6.10 -21.37
CA LYS A 300 -17.49 -6.09 -22.83
C LYS A 300 -18.66 -5.20 -23.23
N SER A 301 -18.40 -4.35 -24.21
CA SER A 301 -19.33 -3.67 -25.13
C SER A 301 -19.82 -2.26 -24.75
N LYS A 302 -19.10 -1.24 -25.25
CA LYS A 302 -19.72 0.00 -25.74
C LYS A 302 -19.71 -0.01 -27.27
N THR A 303 -20.82 -0.44 -27.85
CA THR A 303 -21.12 -0.21 -29.26
C THR A 303 -21.51 1.27 -29.42
N LYS A 304 -20.60 2.12 -29.89
CA LYS A 304 -20.93 3.46 -30.39
C LYS A 304 -21.25 3.37 -31.88
N GLY A 305 -22.54 3.24 -32.21
CA GLY A 305 -23.04 3.53 -33.55
C GLY A 305 -23.06 5.05 -33.76
N LYS A 306 -22.07 5.57 -34.50
CA LYS A 306 -22.18 6.86 -35.20
C LYS A 306 -22.95 6.61 -36.49
N GLY A 307 -24.07 7.31 -36.68
CA GLY A 307 -24.73 7.44 -37.98
C GLY A 307 -25.19 8.89 -38.17
N LYS A 308 -24.39 9.67 -38.90
CA LYS A 308 -24.82 10.90 -39.57
C LYS A 308 -25.40 10.53 -40.94
N ALA A 309 -26.52 11.12 -41.31
CA ALA A 309 -27.02 11.45 -42.66
C ALA A 309 -28.50 11.83 -42.48
N HIS A 310 -29.11 12.79 -43.15
CA HIS A 310 -28.68 13.71 -44.20
C HIS A 310 -29.58 14.95 -44.11
#